data_AF-A0A3E0QF30-F1
#
_entry.id   AF-A0A3E0QF30-F1
#
_cell.length_a   1.000
_cell.length_b   1.000
_cell.length_c   1.000
_cell.angle_alpha   90.00
_cell.angle_beta   90.00
_cell.angle_gamma   90.00
#
_symmetry.space_group_name_H-M   'P 1'
#
loop_
_entity.id
_entity.type
_entity.pdbx_description
1 polymer ?
#
loop_
_entity_poly.entity_id
_entity_poly.type
_entity_poly.pdbx_seq_one_letter_code
_entity_poly.pdbx_strand_id
1 'polypeptide(L)'
;MVGFVFSAIVAIPVYFSGEDAEHEVEHLQGIEEFRIEAHEESAGLSFALILVSGIVAAAGLYFREKYSRLIMFALIIVSLAASASLTYTGFLGGKIRHSELSKDTLKGDVLHEHVHD
;
A
#
# COMPACT_ATOMS: atom_id res chain seq x y z
N MET A 1 -3.35 20.17 3.90
CA MET A 1 -2.03 20.03 4.58
C MET A 1 -2.17 19.39 5.95
N VAL A 2 -2.98 19.92 6.89
CA VAL A 2 -3.17 19.32 8.23
C VAL A 2 -3.54 17.83 8.17
N GLY A 3 -4.44 17.44 7.26
CA GLY A 3 -4.81 16.02 7.06
C GLY A 3 -3.61 15.12 6.74
N PHE A 4 -2.68 15.55 5.89
CA PHE A 4 -1.47 14.77 5.55
C PHE A 4 -0.54 14.60 6.76
N VAL A 5 -0.40 15.64 7.60
CA VAL A 5 0.38 15.55 8.84
C VAL A 5 -0.27 14.55 9.80
N PHE A 6 -1.59 14.61 9.96
CA PHE A 6 -2.33 13.67 10.79
C PHE A 6 -2.21 12.23 10.27
N SER A 7 -2.38 12.02 8.96
CA SER A 7 -2.19 10.70 8.32
C SER A 7 -0.80 10.14 8.53
N ALA A 8 0.27 10.97 8.44
CA ALA A 8 1.63 10.52 8.69
C ALA A 8 1.84 10.06 10.14
N ILE A 9 1.24 10.73 11.12
CA ILE A 9 1.32 10.31 12.53
C ILE A 9 0.57 9.00 12.75
N VAL A 10 -0.65 8.88 12.20
CA VAL A 10 -1.47 7.66 12.34
C VAL A 10 -0.87 6.47 11.59
N ALA A 11 -0.16 6.70 10.49
CA ALA A 11 0.47 5.63 9.71
C ALA A 11 1.54 4.87 10.51
N ILE A 12 2.17 5.50 11.51
CA ILE A 12 3.20 4.88 12.35
C ILE A 12 2.65 3.66 13.10
N PRO A 13 1.65 3.79 14.00
CA PRO A 13 1.11 2.62 14.69
C PRO A 13 0.42 1.65 13.72
N VAL A 14 -0.14 2.11 12.60
CA VAL A 14 -0.76 1.23 11.60
C VAL A 14 0.27 0.30 10.97
N TYR A 15 1.41 0.83 10.51
CA TYR A 15 2.47 0.04 9.88
C TYR A 15 3.05 -0.99 10.84
N PHE A 16 3.46 -0.56 12.05
CA PHE A 16 4.04 -1.48 13.04
C PHE A 16 3.04 -2.50 13.56
N SER A 17 1.76 -2.15 13.72
CA SER A 17 0.73 -3.15 14.07
C SER A 17 0.51 -4.20 12.98
N GLY A 18 0.88 -3.89 11.74
CA GLY A 18 0.85 -4.83 10.61
C GLY A 18 1.94 -5.89 10.71
N GLU A 19 3.18 -5.50 11.03
CA GLU A 19 4.31 -6.41 11.29
C GLU A 19 3.98 -7.40 12.42
N ASP A 20 3.42 -6.90 13.53
CA ASP A 20 2.99 -7.77 14.63
C ASP A 20 1.90 -8.75 14.19
N ALA A 21 0.95 -8.29 13.36
CA ALA A 21 -0.13 -9.14 12.86
C ALA A 21 0.38 -10.22 11.88
N GLU A 22 1.40 -9.93 11.08
CA GLU A 22 2.04 -10.88 10.17
C GLU A 22 2.60 -12.09 10.91
N HIS A 23 3.41 -11.88 11.94
CA HIS A 23 3.99 -12.98 12.74
C HIS A 23 2.93 -13.89 13.36
N GLU A 24 1.75 -13.36 13.69
CA GLU A 24 0.65 -14.15 14.27
C GLU A 24 -0.11 -14.98 13.22
N VAL A 25 -0.10 -14.55 11.95
CA VAL A 25 -0.92 -15.16 10.88
C VAL A 25 -0.11 -15.95 9.86
N GLU A 26 1.20 -15.73 9.74
CA GLU A 26 2.07 -16.39 8.74
C GLU A 26 2.07 -17.93 8.85
N HIS A 27 1.79 -18.48 10.04
CA HIS A 27 1.75 -19.93 10.29
C HIS A 27 0.35 -20.56 10.11
N LEU A 28 -0.67 -19.78 9.75
CA LEU A 28 -2.03 -20.30 9.60
C LEU A 28 -2.21 -21.10 8.30
N GLN A 29 -2.97 -22.19 8.37
CA GLN A 29 -3.26 -23.01 7.19
C GLN A 29 -4.06 -22.22 6.15
N GLY A 30 -3.58 -22.22 4.90
CA GLY A 30 -4.23 -21.54 3.78
C GLY A 30 -3.74 -20.13 3.51
N ILE A 31 -2.79 -19.63 4.31
CA ILE A 31 -2.04 -18.39 4.07
C ILE A 31 -0.71 -18.74 3.40
N GLU A 32 -0.35 -18.00 2.35
CA GLU A 32 0.92 -18.14 1.66
C GLU A 32 1.85 -17.00 2.09
N GLU A 33 2.94 -17.32 2.79
CA GLU A 33 3.93 -16.37 3.35
C GLU A 33 4.41 -15.34 2.32
N PHE A 34 4.75 -15.77 1.10
CA PHE A 34 5.22 -14.86 0.03
C PHE A 34 4.20 -13.77 -0.33
N ARG A 35 2.90 -13.98 -0.08
CA ARG A 35 1.86 -12.97 -0.35
C ARG A 35 1.82 -11.92 0.76
N ILE A 36 2.11 -12.32 2.00
CA ILE A 36 2.22 -11.40 3.13
C ILE A 36 3.49 -10.56 2.93
N GLU A 37 4.62 -11.19 2.67
CA GLU A 37 5.90 -10.51 2.42
C GLU A 37 5.77 -9.47 1.29
N ALA A 38 5.11 -9.83 0.17
CA ALA A 38 4.86 -8.87 -0.91
C ALA A 38 3.96 -7.69 -0.48
N HIS A 39 2.94 -7.95 0.34
CA HIS A 39 2.09 -6.90 0.89
C HIS A 39 2.86 -6.00 1.85
N GLU A 40 3.71 -6.57 2.71
CA GLU A 40 4.54 -5.88 3.69
C GLU A 40 5.58 -4.97 3.00
N GLU A 41 6.31 -5.50 2.00
CA GLU A 41 7.27 -4.72 1.20
C GLU A 41 6.58 -3.51 0.54
N SER A 42 5.41 -3.74 -0.05
CA SER A 42 4.59 -2.68 -0.64
C SER A 42 4.07 -1.70 0.42
N ALA A 43 3.69 -2.18 1.60
CA ALA A 43 3.24 -1.36 2.72
C ALA A 43 4.37 -0.46 3.23
N GLY A 44 5.61 -0.94 3.26
CA GLY A 44 6.80 -0.16 3.60
C GLY A 44 7.00 1.02 2.65
N LEU A 45 6.86 0.81 1.34
CA LEU A 45 6.91 1.90 0.35
C LEU A 45 5.77 2.91 0.55
N SER A 46 4.55 2.42 0.74
CA SER A 46 3.37 3.26 1.00
C SER A 46 3.53 4.09 2.27
N PHE A 47 4.04 3.47 3.34
CA PHE A 47 4.34 4.13 4.61
C PHE A 47 5.37 5.25 4.44
N ALA A 48 6.49 4.98 3.75
CA ALA A 48 7.50 5.98 3.45
C ALA A 48 6.92 7.18 2.67
N LEU A 49 6.11 6.93 1.65
CA LEU A 49 5.47 7.99 0.86
C LEU A 49 4.48 8.81 1.69
N ILE A 50 3.73 8.18 2.59
CA ILE A 50 2.83 8.87 3.53
C ILE A 50 3.63 9.78 4.47
N LEU A 51 4.74 9.29 5.05
CA LEU A 51 5.61 10.11 5.91
C LEU A 51 6.20 11.32 5.16
N VAL A 52 6.69 11.11 3.94
CA VAL A 52 7.19 12.21 3.08
C VAL A 52 6.07 13.21 2.82
N SER A 53 4.84 12.77 2.52
CA SER A 53 3.70 13.66 2.31
C SER A 53 3.38 14.50 3.56
N GLY A 54 3.52 13.91 4.75
CA GLY A 54 3.36 14.60 6.03
C GLY A 54 4.42 15.67 6.26
N ILE A 55 5.69 15.36 5.97
CA ILE A 55 6.81 16.32 6.09
C ILE A 55 6.62 17.49 5.11
N VAL A 56 6.28 17.20 3.85
CA VAL A 56 6.01 18.25 2.84
C VAL A 56 4.83 19.12 3.26
N ALA A 57 3.77 18.53 3.81
CA ALA A 57 2.63 19.26 4.33
C ALA A 57 2.98 20.11 5.56
N ALA A 58 3.81 19.62 6.48
CA ALA A 58 4.30 20.37 7.62
C ALA A 58 5.15 21.58 7.18
N ALA A 59 6.05 21.38 6.21
CA ALA A 59 6.82 22.46 5.60
C ALA A 59 5.91 23.52 4.95
N GLY A 60 4.83 23.09 4.29
CA GLY A 60 3.84 24.00 3.70
C GLY A 60 3.06 24.82 4.73
N LEU A 61 2.79 24.25 5.90
CA LEU A 61 2.19 24.98 7.02
C LEU A 61 3.15 26.00 7.63
N TYR A 62 4.45 25.68 7.69
CA TYR A 62 5.47 26.57 8.26
C TYR A 62 5.90 27.70 7.29
N PHE A 63 6.05 27.42 5.99
CA PHE A 63 6.55 28.37 4.98
C PHE A 63 5.44 28.95 4.07
N ARG A 64 4.31 29.36 4.67
CA ARG A 64 3.07 29.78 3.97
C ARG A 64 3.23 30.85 2.88
N GLU A 65 4.17 31.78 3.01
CA GLU A 65 4.26 32.97 2.15
C GLU A 65 5.24 32.82 0.98
N LYS A 66 6.41 32.18 1.21
CA LYS A 66 7.54 32.26 0.27
C LYS A 66 7.61 31.14 -0.77
N TYR A 67 7.05 29.96 -0.45
CA TYR A 67 7.21 28.76 -1.28
C TYR A 67 5.90 27.97 -1.49
N SER A 68 4.74 28.58 -1.25
CA SER A 68 3.46 27.85 -1.20
C SER A 68 3.12 27.09 -2.49
N ARG A 69 3.41 27.67 -3.67
CA ARG A 69 3.18 27.02 -4.97
C ARG A 69 4.05 25.79 -5.17
N LEU A 70 5.36 25.90 -4.93
CA LEU A 70 6.29 24.78 -5.07
C LEU A 70 5.94 23.63 -4.12
N ILE A 71 5.64 23.97 -2.86
CA ILE A 71 5.25 22.98 -1.84
C ILE A 71 3.91 22.32 -2.20
N MET A 72 2.95 23.07 -2.74
CA MET A 72 1.69 22.50 -3.21
C MET A 72 1.91 21.51 -4.37
N PHE A 73 2.72 21.87 -5.37
CA PHE A 73 3.04 20.95 -6.47
C PHE A 73 3.75 19.68 -5.97
N ALA A 74 4.74 19.84 -5.09
CA ALA A 74 5.43 18.71 -4.48
C ALA A 74 4.46 17.81 -3.69
N LEU A 75 3.56 18.40 -2.91
CA LEU A 75 2.56 17.66 -2.14
C LEU A 75 1.60 16.89 -3.04
N ILE A 76 1.14 17.48 -4.15
CA ILE A 76 0.28 16.80 -5.12
C ILE A 76 1.00 15.57 -5.70
N ILE A 77 2.23 15.73 -6.19
CA ILE A 77 3.01 14.65 -6.79
C ILE A 77 3.22 13.51 -5.79
N VAL A 78 3.68 13.83 -4.58
CA VAL A 78 3.90 12.83 -3.52
C VAL A 78 2.59 12.16 -3.11
N SER A 79 1.49 12.91 -3.00
CA SER A 79 0.18 12.35 -2.62
C SER A 79 -0.41 11.41 -3.69
N LEU A 80 -0.15 11.68 -4.97
CA LEU A 80 -0.54 10.80 -6.07
C LEU A 80 0.28 9.50 -6.04
N ALA A 81 1.60 9.62 -5.84
CA ALA A 81 2.47 8.46 -5.66
C ALA A 81 2.06 7.61 -4.45
N ALA A 82 1.78 8.25 -3.31
CA ALA A 82 1.30 7.59 -2.10
C ALA A 82 -0.03 6.86 -2.34
N SER A 83 -0.98 7.52 -3.00
CA SER A 83 -2.28 6.92 -3.33
C SER A 83 -2.15 5.71 -4.25
N ALA A 84 -1.30 5.80 -5.28
CA ALA A 84 -1.04 4.70 -6.20
C ALA A 84 -0.39 3.51 -5.48
N SER A 85 0.65 3.78 -4.67
CA SER A 85 1.32 2.77 -3.85
C SER A 85 0.34 2.10 -2.89
N LEU A 86 -0.47 2.87 -2.16
CA LEU A 86 -1.43 2.34 -1.19
C LEU A 86 -2.52 1.50 -1.85
N THR A 87 -2.96 1.88 -3.05
CA THR A 87 -3.88 1.07 -3.86
C THR A 87 -3.27 -0.28 -4.21
N TYR A 88 -1.98 -0.30 -4.59
CA TYR A 88 -1.25 -1.53 -4.88
C TYR A 88 -1.04 -2.38 -3.62
N THR A 89 -0.68 -1.77 -2.48
CA THR A 89 -0.62 -2.45 -1.17
C THR A 89 -1.95 -3.11 -0.82
N GLY A 90 -3.07 -2.40 -1.00
CA GLY A 90 -4.42 -2.94 -0.77
C GLY A 90 -4.79 -4.08 -1.72
N PHE A 91 -4.37 -4.01 -2.98
CA PHE A 91 -4.54 -5.10 -3.94
C PHE A 91 -3.78 -6.36 -3.52
N LEU A 92 -2.54 -6.22 -3.04
CA LEU A 92 -1.78 -7.35 -2.49
C LEU A 92 -2.43 -7.90 -1.21
N GLY A 93 -2.92 -7.03 -0.32
CA GLY A 93 -3.64 -7.47 0.88
C GLY A 93 -4.91 -8.26 0.56
N GLY A 94 -5.66 -7.88 -0.48
CA GLY A 94 -6.80 -8.64 -0.96
C GLY A 94 -6.45 -10.05 -1.45
N LYS A 95 -5.23 -10.25 -1.96
CA LYS A 95 -4.75 -11.56 -2.38
C LYS A 95 -4.44 -12.49 -1.20
N ILE A 96 -4.09 -11.98 -0.01
CA ILE A 96 -3.76 -12.81 1.17
C ILE A 96 -4.95 -13.68 1.58
N ARG A 97 -6.16 -13.12 1.57
CA ARG A 97 -7.39 -13.82 1.98
C ARG A 97 -8.04 -14.67 0.87
N HIS A 98 -7.74 -14.37 -0.40
CA HIS A 98 -8.33 -15.03 -1.56
C HIS A 98 -7.26 -15.76 -2.39
N SER A 99 -6.74 -16.87 -1.85
CA SER A 99 -5.89 -17.80 -2.62
C SER A 99 -6.64 -18.41 -3.83
N GLU A 100 -7.98 -18.41 -3.79
CA GLU A 100 -8.87 -18.80 -4.89
C GLU A 100 -8.76 -17.95 -6.16
N LEU A 101 -8.36 -16.67 -6.06
CA LEU A 101 -8.17 -15.80 -7.24
C LEU A 101 -6.97 -16.21 -8.11
N SER A 102 -6.05 -17.03 -7.59
CA SER A 102 -4.93 -17.56 -8.37
C SER A 102 -5.31 -18.79 -9.21
N LYS A 103 -6.39 -19.51 -8.85
CA LYS A 103 -6.79 -20.74 -9.55
C LYS A 103 -7.62 -20.47 -10.82
N ASP A 104 -8.36 -19.39 -10.86
CA ASP A 104 -9.26 -19.11 -12.00
C ASP A 104 -8.49 -18.70 -13.26
N THR A 105 -7.31 -18.09 -13.11
CA THR A 105 -6.39 -17.84 -14.23
C THR A 105 -5.89 -19.14 -14.87
N LEU A 106 -5.68 -20.20 -14.09
CA LEU A 106 -5.23 -21.50 -14.62
C LEU A 106 -6.36 -22.33 -15.22
N LYS A 107 -7.62 -22.09 -14.84
CA LYS A 107 -8.77 -22.86 -15.33
C LYS A 107 -9.32 -22.32 -16.66
N GLY A 108 -9.15 -21.02 -16.93
CA GLY A 108 -9.54 -20.41 -18.22
C GLY A 108 -8.72 -20.92 -19.41
N ASP A 109 -7.42 -21.16 -19.20
CA ASP A 109 -6.52 -21.63 -20.27
C ASP A 109 -6.69 -23.12 -20.57
N VAL A 110 -6.88 -23.97 -19.54
CA VAL A 110 -7.02 -25.43 -19.72
C VAL A 110 -8.38 -25.82 -20.31
N LEU A 111 -9.44 -25.04 -20.07
CA LEU A 111 -10.75 -25.31 -20.68
C LEU A 111 -10.84 -24.91 -22.14
N HIS A 112 -9.94 -24.05 -22.64
CA HIS A 112 -9.88 -23.70 -24.06
C HIS A 112 -9.09 -24.72 -24.91
N GLU A 113 -8.25 -25.54 -24.28
CA GLU A 113 -7.45 -26.57 -24.96
C GLU A 113 -8.19 -27.93 -25.12
N HIS A 114 -9.22 -28.20 -24.31
CA HIS A 114 -9.95 -29.49 -24.33
C HIS A 114 -11.32 -29.47 -25.03
N VAL A 115 -11.68 -28.36 -25.69
CA VAL A 115 -12.96 -28.26 -26.44
C VAL A 115 -12.78 -28.51 -27.95
N HIS A 116 -11.55 -28.80 -28.40
CA HIS A 116 -11.23 -29.01 -29.82
C HIS A 116 -10.86 -30.45 -30.23
N ASP A 117 -11.04 -31.44 -29.36
CA ASP A 117 -10.89 -32.88 -29.70
C ASP A 117 -12.22 -33.63 -29.74
#